data_AF-A0AAW2QLB0-F1
#
_entry.id   AF-A0AAW2QLB0-F1
#
_cell.length_a   1.000
_cell.length_b   1.000
_cell.length_c   1.000
_cell.angle_alpha   90.00
_cell.angle_beta   90.00
_cell.angle_gamma   90.00
#
_symmetry.space_group_name_H-M   'P 1'
#
loop_
_entity.id
_entity.type
_entity.pdbx_description
1 polymer ?
#
loop_
_entity_poly.entity_id
_entity_poly.type
_entity_poly.pdbx_seq_one_letter_code
_entity_poly.pdbx_strand_id
1 'polypeptide(L)'
;MGCQINFKARNESSISRRRVWRIKHHPSTPGLVLTACMHNGFAIVKFDGNQVQVVEQYNKHDSLAYGADWQRGDASVAGTKKSPVIATCSFYDRLLHVWTPESDVFV
;
A
#
# COMPACT_ATOMS: atom_id res chain seq x y z
N MET A 1 -19.72 8.34 3.76
CA MET A 1 -19.71 8.38 2.27
C MET A 1 -18.50 7.58 1.80
N GLY A 2 -18.72 6.38 1.27
CA GLY A 2 -17.63 5.58 0.69
C GLY A 2 -17.39 6.03 -0.73
N CYS A 3 -16.22 6.60 -1.03
CA CYS A 3 -15.79 6.83 -2.40
C CYS A 3 -15.40 5.47 -2.99
N GLN A 4 -16.26 4.92 -3.84
CA GLN A 4 -15.96 3.72 -4.60
C GLN A 4 -15.08 4.14 -5.78
N ILE A 5 -13.76 4.03 -5.61
CA ILE A 5 -12.81 4.32 -6.68
C ILE A 5 -12.88 3.17 -7.69
N ASN A 6 -13.65 3.37 -8.75
CA ASN A 6 -13.62 2.50 -9.92
C ASN A 6 -12.30 2.74 -10.65
N PHE A 7 -11.35 1.80 -10.54
CA PHE A 7 -10.14 1.79 -11.36
C PHE A 7 -10.52 1.44 -12.80
N LYS A 8 -11.05 2.42 -13.54
CA LYS A 8 -11.03 2.36 -15.00
C LYS A 8 -9.61 2.73 -15.41
N ALA A 9 -8.83 1.75 -15.84
CA ALA A 9 -7.47 1.94 -16.34
C ALA A 9 -7.48 2.96 -17.48
N ARG A 10 -7.23 4.23 -17.14
CA ARG A 10 -7.26 5.33 -18.11
C ARG A 10 -5.86 5.77 -18.57
N ASN A 11 -4.81 5.15 -18.03
CA ASN A 11 -3.43 5.28 -18.51
C ASN A 11 -2.65 4.02 -18.09
N GLU A 12 -1.75 3.56 -18.96
CA GLU A 12 -0.87 2.40 -18.79
C GLU A 12 0.21 2.62 -17.71
N SER A 13 -0.21 2.98 -16.50
CA SER A 13 0.67 2.93 -15.32
C SER A 13 0.96 1.47 -14.97
N SER A 14 2.15 1.15 -14.45
CA SER A 14 2.57 -0.22 -14.08
C SER A 14 1.62 -0.95 -13.11
N ILE A 15 0.67 -0.24 -12.51
CA ILE A 15 -0.42 -0.75 -11.68
C ILE A 15 -1.52 -1.43 -12.51
N SER A 16 -1.77 -1.01 -13.75
CA SER A 16 -2.82 -1.63 -14.60
C SER A 16 -2.54 -3.10 -14.91
N ARG A 17 -1.26 -3.51 -14.90
CA ARG A 17 -0.83 -4.92 -15.03
C ARG A 17 -0.95 -5.73 -13.75
N ARG A 18 -1.18 -5.08 -12.61
CA ARG A 18 -1.34 -5.72 -11.30
C ARG A 18 -2.83 -5.88 -11.04
N ARG A 19 -3.37 -7.09 -11.13
CA ARG A 19 -4.75 -7.36 -10.70
C ARG A 19 -4.84 -7.14 -9.19
N VAL A 20 -5.45 -6.03 -8.77
CA VAL A 20 -5.53 -5.62 -7.35
C VAL A 20 -6.74 -6.29 -6.69
N TRP A 21 -6.54 -6.88 -5.51
CA TRP A 21 -7.62 -7.49 -4.71
C TRP A 21 -8.00 -6.66 -3.49
N ARG A 22 -7.03 -5.92 -2.94
CA ARG A 22 -7.22 -5.11 -1.74
C ARG A 22 -6.59 -3.74 -1.93
N ILE A 23 -7.32 -2.71 -1.51
CA ILE A 23 -6.85 -1.32 -1.51
C ILE A 23 -7.14 -0.74 -0.14
N LYS A 24 -6.14 -0.09 0.45
CA LYS A 24 -6.24 0.57 1.75
C LYS A 24 -5.65 1.98 1.67
N HIS A 25 -6.49 2.96 1.89
CA HIS A 25 -6.05 4.35 2.02
C HIS A 25 -5.24 4.54 3.30
N HIS A 26 -4.18 5.34 3.21
CA HIS A 26 -3.45 5.77 4.40
C HIS A 26 -4.41 6.56 5.31
N PRO A 27 -4.40 6.32 6.64
CA PRO A 27 -5.38 6.93 7.56
C PRO A 27 -5.26 8.45 7.67
N SER A 28 -4.09 9.02 7.41
CA SER A 28 -3.81 10.46 7.63
C SER A 28 -3.18 11.17 6.44
N THR A 29 -2.85 10.45 5.36
CA THR A 29 -2.14 11.03 4.20
C THR A 29 -3.00 10.84 2.95
N PRO A 30 -3.73 11.88 2.52
CA PRO A 30 -4.50 11.84 1.30
C PRO A 30 -3.63 11.50 0.09
N GLY A 31 -4.19 10.82 -0.91
CA GLY A 31 -3.45 10.45 -2.11
C GLY A 31 -2.57 9.21 -1.97
N LEU A 32 -2.43 8.62 -0.78
CA LEU A 32 -1.59 7.45 -0.57
C LEU A 32 -2.41 6.19 -0.31
N VAL A 33 -2.11 5.11 -1.04
CA VAL A 33 -2.79 3.82 -0.92
C VAL A 33 -1.81 2.66 -0.89
N LEU A 34 -2.13 1.67 -0.07
CA LEU A 34 -1.49 0.36 -0.07
C LEU A 34 -2.37 -0.61 -0.86
N THR A 35 -1.72 -1.40 -1.71
CA THR A 35 -2.39 -2.38 -2.57
C THR A 35 -1.84 -3.77 -2.31
N ALA A 36 -2.72 -4.77 -2.30
CA ALA A 36 -2.36 -6.18 -2.42
C ALA A 36 -2.75 -6.67 -3.82
N CYS A 37 -1.77 -7.18 -4.55
CA CYS A 37 -1.90 -7.53 -5.95
C CYS A 37 -1.68 -9.02 -6.19
N MET A 38 -2.46 -9.60 -7.10
CA MET A 38 -2.29 -10.98 -7.57
C MET A 38 -0.88 -11.24 -8.10
N HIS A 39 -0.29 -10.24 -8.77
CA HIS A 39 1.06 -10.28 -9.29
C HIS A 39 1.85 -9.11 -8.73
N ASN A 40 3.12 -9.36 -8.40
CA ASN A 40 4.05 -8.40 -7.82
C ASN A 40 3.61 -7.88 -6.43
N GLY A 41 3.13 -8.79 -5.58
CA GLY A 41 3.02 -8.63 -4.14
C GLY A 41 2.21 -7.41 -3.70
N PHE A 42 2.83 -6.58 -2.86
CA PHE A 42 2.23 -5.38 -2.32
C PHE A 42 2.88 -4.14 -2.90
N ALA A 43 2.12 -3.06 -3.05
CA ALA A 43 2.68 -1.79 -3.51
C ALA A 43 2.05 -0.60 -2.80
N ILE A 44 2.88 0.36 -2.44
CA ILE A 44 2.47 1.69 -2.00
C ILE A 44 2.38 2.56 -3.25
N VAL A 45 1.24 3.21 -3.43
CA VAL A 45 0.93 4.03 -4.58
C VAL A 45 0.52 5.41 -4.10
N LYS A 46 1.10 6.44 -4.72
CA LYS A 46 0.72 7.83 -4.54
C LYS A 46 -0.03 8.32 -5.77
N PHE A 47 -1.09 9.08 -5.56
CA PHE A 47 -1.81 9.79 -6.60
C PHE A 47 -2.00 11.25 -6.20
N ASP A 48 -1.75 12.16 -7.13
CA ASP A 48 -1.83 13.61 -6.95
C ASP A 48 -2.95 14.25 -7.81
N GLY A 49 -3.90 13.42 -8.25
CA GLY A 49 -5.04 13.82 -9.08
C GLY A 49 -4.74 13.79 -10.58
N ASN A 50 -3.48 13.94 -11.00
CA ASN A 50 -3.09 13.90 -12.41
C ASN A 50 -2.21 12.69 -12.75
N GLN A 51 -1.47 12.18 -11.77
CA GLN A 51 -0.53 11.09 -11.94
C GLN A 51 -0.71 10.03 -10.86
N VAL A 52 -0.36 8.80 -11.21
CA VAL A 52 -0.35 7.65 -10.30
C VAL A 52 1.04 7.05 -10.35
N GLN A 53 1.72 7.04 -9.21
CA GLN A 53 3.10 6.57 -9.07
C GLN A 53 3.17 5.43 -8.06
N VAL A 54 3.82 4.33 -8.44
CA VAL A 54 4.25 3.32 -7.48
C VAL A 54 5.46 3.86 -6.74
N VAL A 55 5.32 4.03 -5.42
CA VAL A 55 6.37 4.57 -4.58
C VAL A 55 7.29 3.46 -4.08
N GLU A 56 6.69 2.37 -3.61
CA GLU A 56 7.43 1.26 -3.04
C GLU A 56 6.73 -0.06 -3.34
N GLN A 57 7.50 -1.14 -3.43
CA GLN A 57 7.00 -2.49 -3.65
C GLN A 57 7.53 -3.42 -2.58
N TYR A 58 6.66 -4.30 -2.09
CA TYR A 58 7.00 -5.28 -1.07
C TYR A 58 6.65 -6.67 -1.58
N ASN A 59 7.68 -7.45 -1.90
CA ASN A 59 7.59 -8.78 -2.52
C ASN A 59 8.32 -9.84 -1.69
N LYS A 60 8.19 -9.79 -0.36
CA LYS A 60 8.83 -10.76 0.55
C LYS A 60 7.97 -11.98 0.87
N HIS A 61 6.74 -12.01 0.38
CA HIS A 61 5.90 -13.20 0.39
C HIS A 61 6.21 -14.04 -0.84
N ASP A 62 6.39 -15.36 -0.65
CA ASP A 62 6.62 -16.31 -1.74
C ASP A 62 5.32 -16.67 -2.50
N SER A 63 4.21 -16.05 -2.11
CA SER A 63 2.87 -16.41 -2.55
C SER A 63 1.98 -15.17 -2.77
N LEU A 64 0.70 -15.41 -3.04
CA LEU A 64 -0.26 -14.38 -3.42
C LEU A 64 -0.57 -13.41 -2.26
N ALA A 65 -0.62 -12.12 -2.54
CA ALA A 65 -0.87 -11.07 -1.55
C ALA A 65 -2.36 -10.92 -1.23
N TYR A 66 -2.78 -11.10 0.03
CA TYR A 66 -4.20 -11.01 0.44
C TYR A 66 -4.48 -9.88 1.43
N GLY A 67 -3.77 -9.88 2.56
CA GLY A 67 -4.00 -8.93 3.63
C GLY A 67 -3.06 -7.75 3.53
N ALA A 68 -3.62 -6.55 3.64
CA ALA A 68 -2.90 -5.30 3.67
C ALA A 68 -3.63 -4.35 4.62
N ASP A 69 -2.92 -3.74 5.56
CA ASP A 69 -3.42 -2.63 6.36
C ASP A 69 -2.30 -1.71 6.87
N TRP A 70 -2.70 -0.48 7.19
CA TRP A 70 -1.85 0.50 7.84
C TRP A 70 -2.05 0.44 9.35
N GLN A 71 -0.96 0.56 10.10
CA GLN A 71 -1.07 0.86 11.53
C GLN A 71 -1.83 2.18 11.70
N ARG A 72 -2.78 2.19 12.64
CA ARG A 72 -3.54 3.38 13.01
C ARG A 72 -3.04 3.92 14.33
N GLY A 73 -3.02 5.25 14.46
CA GLY A 73 -2.63 5.94 15.68
C GLY A 73 -1.15 6.32 15.74
N ASP A 74 -0.82 7.13 16.73
CA ASP A 74 0.50 7.70 16.93
C ASP A 74 1.41 6.70 17.67
N ALA A 75 2.20 5.92 16.94
CA ALA A 75 3.37 5.24 17.49
C ALA A 75 4.60 6.15 17.52
N SER A 76 4.40 7.45 17.74
CA SER A 76 5.51 8.37 17.96
C SER A 76 5.97 8.22 19.41
N VAL A 77 7.13 7.57 19.60
CA VAL A 77 8.00 7.98 20.71
C VAL A 77 8.37 9.44 20.45
N ALA A 78 8.14 10.31 21.42
CA ALA A 78 8.29 11.76 21.28
C ALA A 78 9.65 12.12 20.65
N GLY A 79 9.65 12.62 19.41
CA GLY A 79 10.83 13.17 18.74
C GLY A 79 11.25 12.54 17.41
N THR A 80 10.71 11.38 17.00
CA THR A 80 11.06 10.74 15.71
C THR A 80 10.04 11.01 14.60
N LYS A 81 10.51 11.19 13.37
CA LYS A 81 9.68 11.30 12.15
C LYS A 81 8.67 10.14 12.11
N LYS A 82 7.40 10.44 11.80
CA LYS A 82 6.32 9.45 11.74
C LYS A 82 6.43 8.63 10.45
N SER A 83 7.18 7.54 10.47
CA SER A 83 7.11 6.53 9.40
C SER A 83 5.96 5.57 9.69
N PRO A 84 5.08 5.29 8.73
CA PRO A 84 3.97 4.38 8.98
C PRO A 84 4.46 2.95 9.05
N VAL A 85 3.80 2.17 9.89
CA VAL A 85 3.98 0.73 9.96
C VAL A 85 2.90 0.08 9.11
N ILE A 86 3.29 -0.90 8.30
CA ILE A 86 2.42 -1.66 7.42
C ILE A 86 2.40 -3.11 7.88
N ALA A 87 1.21 -3.70 7.85
CA ALA A 87 1.02 -5.14 8.02
C ALA A 87 0.52 -5.76 6.72
N THR A 88 1.25 -6.76 6.21
CA THR A 88 0.87 -7.54 5.02
C THR A 88 0.83 -9.01 5.34
N CYS A 89 -0.12 -9.75 4.77
CA CYS A 89 -0.13 -11.21 4.93
C CYS A 89 -0.55 -11.93 3.67
N SER A 90 -0.12 -13.19 3.60
CA SER A 90 -0.64 -14.15 2.65
C SER A 90 -1.22 -15.34 3.39
N PHE A 91 -2.37 -15.77 2.90
CA PHE A 91 -3.02 -17.00 3.34
C PHE A 91 -2.19 -18.24 2.98
N TYR A 92 -1.49 -18.20 1.83
CA TYR A 92 -0.84 -19.37 1.25
C TYR A 92 0.50 -19.69 1.92
N ASP A 93 1.33 -18.67 2.18
CA ASP A 93 2.57 -18.87 2.94
C ASP A 93 2.34 -18.86 4.46
N ARG A 94 1.16 -18.43 4.92
CA ARG A 94 0.76 -18.35 6.34
C ARG A 94 1.62 -17.35 7.13
N LEU A 95 2.16 -16.34 6.46
CA LEU A 95 3.01 -15.32 7.08
C LEU A 95 2.27 -13.99 7.20
N LEU A 96 2.58 -13.28 8.29
CA LEU A 96 2.27 -11.86 8.50
C LEU A 96 3.60 -11.12 8.59
N HIS A 97 3.83 -10.19 7.69
CA HIS A 97 5.00 -9.31 7.72
C HIS A 97 4.57 -7.94 8.23
N VAL A 98 5.33 -7.42 9.20
CA VAL A 98 5.19 -6.06 9.71
C VAL A 98 6.46 -5.31 9.33
N TRP A 99 6.32 -4.19 8.65
CA TRP A 99 7.46 -3.45 8.10
C TRP A 99 7.18 -1.96 8.03
N THR A 100 8.26 -1.19 7.93
CA THR A 100 8.24 0.25 7.71
C THR A 100 8.77 0.52 6.32
N PRO A 101 8.07 1.33 5.50
CA PRO A 101 8.58 1.68 4.18
C PRO A 101 9.89 2.44 4.27
N GLU A 102 10.80 2.17 3.34
CA GLU A 102 12.08 2.88 3.24
C GLU A 102 11.91 4.25 2.56
N SER A 103 10.86 4.40 1.75
CA SER A 103 10.59 5.63 1.01
C SER A 103 10.09 6.75 1.93
N ASP A 104 10.73 7.92 1.84
CA ASP A 104 10.32 9.17 2.52
C ASP A 104 9.07 9.82 1.88
N VAL A 105 7.98 9.07 1.76
CA VAL A 105 6.72 9.57 1.14
C VAL A 105 5.79 10.27 2.12
N PHE A 106 6.14 10.26 3.39
CA PHE A 106 5.26 10.60 4.51
C PHE A 106 5.59 11.95 5.15
N VAL A 107 6.31 12.81 4.42
CA VAL A 107 6.61 14.20 4.77
C VAL A 107 5.52 15.13 4.25
#